data_AF-A0A976QGH4-F1
#
_entry.id   AF-A0A976QGH4-F1
#
_cell.length_a   1.000
_cell.length_b   1.000
_cell.length_c   1.000
_cell.angle_alpha   90.00
_cell.angle_beta   90.00
_cell.angle_gamma   90.00
#
_symmetry.space_group_name_H-M   'P 1'
#
loop_
_entity.id
_entity.type
_entity.pdbx_description
1 polymer ?
#
loop_
_entity_poly.entity_id
_entity_poly.type
_entity_poly.pdbx_seq_one_letter_code
_entity_poly.pdbx_strand_id
1 'polypeptide(L)' 'MNNLTLFPIIIPLAAAVLVLIIRRRFEGFRAFIAAAAALLNLAVVIAAVRQELTCSFRWAGFGMDFVLRLYPFSAFI' A
#
# COMPACT_ATOMS: atom_id res chain seq x y z
N MET A 1 -8.20 9.97 -12.84
CA MET A 1 -6.93 9.48 -12.25
C MET A 1 -7.30 8.31 -11.36
N ASN A 2 -6.95 7.08 -11.73
CA ASN A 2 -7.26 5.92 -10.88
C ASN A 2 -6.26 5.88 -9.73
N ASN A 3 -6.71 6.26 -8.52
CA ASN A 3 -5.90 6.28 -7.29
C ASN A 3 -5.64 4.87 -6.74
N LEU A 4 -5.96 3.83 -7.50
CA LEU A 4 -5.83 2.43 -7.10
C LEU A 4 -4.38 2.02 -6.83
N THR A 5 -3.42 2.70 -7.45
CA THR A 5 -1.97 2.52 -7.22
C THR A 5 -1.52 2.83 -5.80
N LEU A 6 -2.30 3.61 -5.04
CA LEU A 6 -1.93 4.03 -3.69
C LEU A 6 -2.33 3.01 -2.62
N PHE A 7 -3.32 2.15 -2.89
CA PHE A 7 -3.78 1.16 -1.91
C PHE A 7 -2.66 0.21 -1.43
N PRO A 8 -1.77 -0.31 -2.31
CA PRO A 8 -0.63 -1.12 -1.89
C PRO A 8 0.28 -0.48 -0.84
N ILE A 9 0.26 0.85 -0.73
CA ILE A 9 1.09 1.65 0.18
C ILE A 9 0.28 2.10 1.40
N ILE A 10 -0.95 2.58 1.18
CA ILE A 10 -1.80 3.14 2.23
C ILE A 10 -2.25 2.05 3.21
N ILE A 11 -2.57 0.84 2.72
CA ILE A 11 -3.03 -0.28 3.57
C ILE A 11 -1.98 -0.65 4.63
N PRO A 12 -0.72 -1.00 4.26
CA PRO A 12 0.29 -1.33 5.26
C PRO A 12 0.67 -0.11 6.12
N LEU A 13 0.67 1.10 5.57
CA LEU A 13 0.94 2.32 6.34
C LEU A 13 -0.11 2.53 7.44
N ALA A 14 -1.40 2.44 7.11
CA ALA A 14 -2.48 2.57 8.07
C ALA A 14 -2.42 1.47 9.14
N ALA A 15 -2.15 0.23 8.74
CA ALA A 15 -1.95 -0.89 9.67
C ALA A 15 -0.77 -0.66 10.62
N ALA A 16 0.36 -0.16 10.12
CA ALA A 16 1.52 0.17 10.95
C ALA A 16 1.18 1.26 11.99
N VAL A 17 0.48 2.33 11.57
CA VAL A 17 0.02 3.39 12.49
C VAL A 17 -0.90 2.82 13.56
N LEU A 18 -1.87 1.98 13.20
CA LEU A 18 -2.76 1.32 14.17
C LEU A 18 -1.98 0.46 15.16
N VAL A 19 -1.04 -0.34 14.68
CA VAL A 19 -0.19 -1.21 15.51
C VAL A 19 0.70 -0.41 16.48
N LEU A 20 1.12 0.80 16.11
CA LEU A 20 1.88 1.69 16.99
C LEU A 20 1.01 2.30 18.11
N ILE A 21 -0.26 2.61 17.83
CA ILE A 21 -1.18 3.18 18.82
C ILE A 21 -1.61 2.12 19.85
N ILE A 22 -1.68 0.84 19.44
CA ILE A 22 -2.11 -0.25 20.32
C ILE A 22 -1.03 -0.59 21.35
N ARG A 23 -1.43 -0.60 22.64
CA ARG A 23 -0.56 -0.98 23.76
C ARG A 23 0.02 -2.38 23.57
N ARG A 24 1.29 -2.56 23.96
CA ARG A 24 2.03 -3.84 23.90
C ARG A 24 1.30 -5.02 24.55
N ARG A 25 0.46 -4.80 25.56
CA ARG A 25 -0.31 -5.89 26.20
C ARG A 25 -1.27 -6.65 25.27
N PHE A 26 -1.58 -6.10 24.09
CA PHE A 26 -2.49 -6.69 23.11
C PHE A 26 -1.74 -7.24 21.89
N GLU A 27 -0.69 -8.04 22.11
CA GLU A 27 0.13 -8.56 21.01
C GLU A 27 -0.67 -9.36 19.99
N GLY A 28 -1.64 -10.18 20.43
CA GLY A 28 -2.52 -10.93 19.53
C GLY A 28 -3.35 -10.04 18.60
N PHE A 29 -3.84 -8.91 19.10
CA PHE A 29 -4.61 -7.96 18.28
C PHE A 29 -3.71 -7.23 17.27
N ARG A 30 -2.47 -6.91 17.66
CA ARG A 30 -1.46 -6.31 16.75
C ARG A 30 -1.10 -7.28 15.62
N ALA A 31 -0.91 -8.57 15.94
CA ALA A 31 -0.65 -9.61 14.95
C ALA A 31 -1.84 -9.81 14.01
N PHE A 32 -3.07 -9.79 14.54
CA PHE A 32 -4.29 -9.87 13.73
C PHE A 32 -4.40 -8.71 12.73
N ILE A 33 -4.13 -7.46 13.17
CA ILE A 33 -4.14 -6.29 12.27
C ILE A 33 -3.10 -6.43 11.16
N ALA A 34 -1.89 -6.85 11.50
CA ALA A 34 -0.82 -7.04 10.52
C ALA A 34 -1.20 -8.12 9.48
N ALA A 35 -1.74 -9.25 9.93
CA ALA A 35 -2.17 -10.34 9.06
C ALA A 35 -3.36 -9.92 8.16
N ALA A 36 -4.36 -9.27 8.73
CA ALA A 36 -5.52 -8.77 7.99
C ALA A 36 -5.10 -7.73 6.94
N ALA A 37 -4.21 -6.81 7.30
CA ALA A 37 -3.67 -5.82 6.37
C ALA A 37 -2.89 -6.48 5.23
N ALA A 38 -2.06 -7.50 5.52
CA ALA A 38 -1.32 -8.24 4.49
C ALA A 38 -2.26 -8.96 3.51
N LEU A 39 -3.31 -9.62 4.02
CA LEU A 39 -4.32 -10.30 3.18
C LEU A 39 -5.10 -9.31 2.31
N LEU A 40 -5.53 -8.18 2.88
CA LEU A 40 -6.19 -7.12 2.13
C LEU A 40 -5.27 -6.55 1.04
N ASN A 41 -3.99 -6.32 1.38
CA ASN A 41 -3.01 -5.81 0.43
C ASN A 41 -2.82 -6.77 -0.74
N LEU A 42 -2.69 -8.07 -0.43
CA LEU A 42 -2.57 -9.12 -1.44
C LEU A 42 -3.81 -9.17 -2.36
N ALA A 43 -5.02 -9.10 -1.80
CA ALA A 43 -6.25 -9.09 -2.59
C ALA A 43 -6.30 -7.90 -3.55
N VAL A 44 -5.87 -6.72 -3.11
CA VAL A 44 -5.78 -5.52 -3.95
C VAL A 44 -4.76 -5.70 -5.07
N VAL A 45 -3.55 -6.20 -4.76
CA VAL A 45 -2.50 -6.42 -5.76
C VAL A 45 -2.94 -7.46 -6.81
N ILE A 46 -3.58 -8.57 -6.39
CA ILE A 46 -4.12 -9.57 -7.31
C ILE A 46 -5.18 -8.97 -8.24
N ALA A 47 -6.09 -8.15 -7.71
CA ALA A 47 -7.09 -7.48 -8.52
C ALA A 47 -6.48 -6.47 -9.52
N ALA A 48 -5.34 -5.87 -9.15
CA ALA A 48 -4.65 -4.87 -9.95
C ALA A 48 -3.56 -5.45 -10.88
N VAL A 49 -3.18 -6.73 -10.77
CA VAL A 49 -2.04 -7.35 -11.49
C VAL A 49 -2.17 -7.28 -13.02
N ARG A 50 -3.41 -7.24 -13.53
CA ARG A 50 -3.71 -7.14 -14.97
C ARG A 50 -3.84 -5.71 -15.47
N GLN A 51 -3.75 -4.72 -14.58
CA GLN A 51 -3.92 -3.31 -14.90
C GLN A 51 -2.56 -2.63 -14.92
N GLU A 52 -2.30 -1.84 -15.96
CA GLU A 52 -1.18 -0.91 -15.98
C GLU A 52 -1.65 0.42 -15.40
N LEU A 53 -1.32 0.64 -14.14
CA LEU A 53 -1.72 1.84 -13.42
C LEU A 53 -0.51 2.73 -13.18
N THR A 54 -0.61 3.98 -13.60
CA THR A 54 0.42 4.99 -13.34
C THR A 54 -0.19 6.15 -12.58
N CYS A 55 0.46 6.56 -11.50
CA CYS A 55 0.12 7.76 -10.74
C CYS A 55 1.37 8.63 -10.70
N SER A 56 1.26 9.84 -11.25
CA SER A 56 2.29 10.86 -11.13
C SER A 56 1.76 12.06 -10.37
N PHE A 57 2.61 12.62 -9.51
CA PHE A 57 2.34 13.89 -8.87
C PHE A 57 3.64 14.67 -8.70
N ARG A 58 3.51 16.00 -8.68
CA ARG A 58 4.65 16.90 -8.54
C ARG A 58 5.27 16.69 -7.16
N TRP A 59 6.58 16.47 -7.10
CA TRP A 59 7.28 16.18 -5.85
C TRP A 59 7.87 17.46 -5.25
N ALA A 60 9.15 17.73 -5.51
CA ALA A 60 9.94 18.76 -4.82
C ALA A 60 10.17 20.03 -5.67
N GLY A 61 9.45 20.16 -6.80
CA GLY A 61 9.76 21.18 -7.81
C GLY A 61 10.95 20.79 -8.69
N PHE A 62 11.55 21.75 -9.40
CA PHE A 62 12.72 21.55 -10.27
C PHE A 62 12.58 20.50 -11.40
N GLY A 63 11.36 20.28 -11.88
CA GLY A 63 11.08 19.25 -12.89
C GLY A 63 11.12 17.82 -12.37
N MET A 64 11.10 17.61 -11.04
CA MET A 64 11.01 16.29 -10.43
C MET A 64 9.55 15.89 -10.15
N ASP A 65 9.14 14.77 -10.73
CA ASP A 65 7.85 14.14 -10.49
C ASP A 65 8.02 12.84 -9.73
N PHE A 66 7.15 12.61 -8.73
CA PHE A 66 6.98 11.31 -8.12
C PHE A 66 6.12 10.48 -9.06
N VAL A 67 6.61 9.33 -9.50
CA VAL A 67 5.87 8.43 -10.40
C VAL A 67 5.78 7.05 -9.77
N LEU A 68 4.56 6.65 -9.41
CA LEU A 68 4.24 5.28 -9.03
C LEU A 68 3.72 4.52 -10.25
N ARG A 69 4.35 3.40 -10.58
CA ARG A 69 3.90 2.51 -11.65
C ARG A 69 3.60 1.14 -11.08
N LEU A 70 2.37 0.68 -11.31
CA LEU A 70 1.96 -0.69 -11.08
C LEU A 70 1.81 -1.36 -12.45
N TYR A 71 2.77 -2.22 -12.76
CA TYR A 71 2.82 -3.05 -13.96
C TYR A 71 3.10 -4.50 -13.52
N PRO A 72 2.92 -5.51 -14.37
CA PRO A 72 2.92 -6.92 -13.95
C PRO A 72 4.14 -7.34 -13.12
N PHE A 73 5.32 -6.80 -13.44
CA PHE A 73 6.54 -7.08 -12.69
C PHE A 73 6.55 -6.40 -11.31
N SER A 74 6.12 -5.13 -11.20
CA SER A 74 5.97 -4.47 -9.89
C SER A 74 4.84 -5.06 -9.05
N ALA A 75 3.82 -5.65 -9.66
CA ALA A 75 2.75 -6.36 -8.94
C ALA A 75 3.16 -7.78 -8.51
N PHE A 76 4.22 -8.33 -9.11
CA PHE A 76 4.82 -9.61 -8.70
C PHE A 76 5.71 -9.48 -7.45
N ILE A 77 6.38 -8.33 -7.29
CA ILE A 77 7.20 -7.97 -6.12
C ILE A 77 6.30 -7.63 -4.93
#